data_AF-A0A497QIS8-F1
#
_entry.id   AF-A0A497QIS8-F1
#
_cell.length_a   1.000
_cell.length_b   1.000
_cell.length_c   1.000
_cell.angle_alpha   90.00
_cell.angle_beta   90.00
_cell.angle_gamma   90.00
#
_symmetry.space_group_name_H-M   'P 1'
#
loop_
_entity.id
_entity.type
_entity.pdbx_description
1 polymer ?
#
loop_
_entity_poly.entity_id
_entity_poly.type
_entity_poly.pdbx_seq_one_letter_code
_entity_poly.pdbx_strand_id
1 'polypeptide(L)' 'MRRHPDWLKVKIAGGENYVRLKSLLRSAKLHTICEEAKCPNIAECFDSGTAVFLILGDICTRNCR' A
#
# COMPACT_ATOMS: atom_id res chain seq x y z
N MET A 1 -14.28 1.73 17.02
CA MET A 1 -13.16 0.97 16.41
C MET A 1 -13.22 -0.46 16.95
N ARG A 2 -13.60 -1.45 16.12
CA ARG A 2 -13.62 -2.85 16.55
C ARG A 2 -12.18 -3.37 16.59
N ARG A 3 -11.81 -4.09 17.66
CA ARG A 3 -10.49 -4.70 17.76
C ARG A 3 -10.40 -5.85 16.78
N HIS A 4 -9.38 -5.86 15.93
CA HIS A 4 -9.12 -6.99 15.05
C HIS A 4 -8.74 -8.24 15.88
N PRO A 5 -9.09 -9.45 15.42
CA PRO A 5 -8.64 -10.70 16.02
C PRO A 5 -7.11 -10.78 16.09
N ASP A 6 -6.58 -11.57 17.04
CA ASP A 6 -5.13 -11.66 17.23
C ASP A 6 -4.38 -12.25 16.03
N TRP A 7 -5.03 -13.10 15.24
CA TRP A 7 -4.49 -13.68 14.01
C TRP A 7 -4.45 -12.69 12.83
N LEU A 8 -5.24 -11.61 12.87
CA LEU A 8 -5.31 -10.59 11.82
C LEU A 8 -4.40 -9.40 12.18
N LYS A 9 -3.11 -9.68 12.35
CA LYS A 9 -2.07 -8.69 12.60
C LYS A 9 -0.91 -8.94 11.65
N VAL A 10 -0.39 -7.87 11.08
CA VAL A 10 0.81 -7.92 10.23
C VAL A 10 1.98 -7.29 10.98
N LYS A 11 3.18 -7.84 10.78
CA LYS A 11 4.42 -7.19 11.19
C LYS A 11 4.82 -6.22 10.08
N ILE A 12 4.89 -4.93 10.40
CA ILE A 12 5.40 -3.94 9.47
C ILE A 12 6.93 -4.03 9.51
N ALA A 13 7.51 -4.85 8.64
CA ALA A 13 8.94 -4.84 8.37
C ALA A 13 9.20 -3.93 7.16
N GLY A 14 9.97 -2.86 7.35
CA GLY A 14 10.39 -1.98 6.25
C GLY A 14 11.83 -2.30 5.85
N GLY A 15 12.01 -3.07 4.78
CA GLY A 15 13.32 -3.33 4.18
C GLY A 15 13.80 -2.19 3.26
N GLU A 16 15.03 -2.28 2.77
CA GLU A 16 15.60 -1.29 1.85
C GLU A 16 14.76 -1.15 0.57
N ASN A 17 14.23 -2.26 0.05
CA ASN A 17 13.37 -2.26 -1.13
C ASN A 17 12.04 -1.55 -0.87
N TYR A 18 11.44 -1.75 0.30
CA TYR A 18 10.25 -1.00 0.71
C TYR A 18 10.49 0.52 0.63
N VAL A 19 11.58 0.99 1.24
CA VAL A 19 11.93 2.42 1.28
C VAL A 19 12.24 2.95 -0.13
N ARG A 20 13.00 2.18 -0.92
CA ARG A 20 13.37 2.51 -2.29
C ARG A 20 12.13 2.65 -3.19
N LEU A 21 11.25 1.65 -3.20
CA LEU A 21 10.07 1.64 -4.05
C LEU A 21 9.10 2.74 -3.64
N LYS A 22 8.87 2.92 -2.34
CA LYS A 22 8.02 4.00 -1.83
C LYS A 22 8.54 5.39 -2.22
N SER A 23 9.85 5.62 -2.11
CA SER A 23 10.46 6.89 -2.50
C SER A 23 10.35 7.14 -4.00
N LEU A 24 10.58 6.09 -4.81
CA LEU A 24 10.42 6.15 -6.26
C LEU A 24 8.99 6.51 -6.66
N LEU A 25 7.99 5.80 -6.15
CA LEU A 25 6.57 6.06 -6.45
C LEU A 25 6.17 7.48 -6.08
N ARG A 26 6.58 7.97 -4.90
CA ARG A 26 6.32 9.33 -4.44
C ARG A 26 6.99 10.38 -5.33
N SER A 27 8.24 10.15 -5.74
CA SER A 27 8.96 11.07 -6.65
C SER A 27 8.31 11.14 -8.04
N ALA A 28 7.76 10.02 -8.51
CA ALA A 28 7.06 9.91 -9.78
C ALA A 28 5.61 10.41 -9.73
N LYS A 29 5.10 10.81 -8.55
CA LYS A 29 3.71 11.24 -8.32
C LYS A 29 2.69 10.18 -8.80
N LEU A 30 2.99 8.91 -8.56
CA LEU A 30 2.13 7.79 -8.94
C LEU A 30 1.32 7.31 -7.73
N HIS A 31 0.04 7.03 -7.96
CA HIS A 31 -0.84 6.45 -6.95
C HIS A 31 -0.81 4.92 -7.03
N THR A 32 -0.92 4.26 -5.88
CA THR A 32 -1.03 2.80 -5.79
C THR A 32 -2.20 2.42 -4.88
N ILE A 33 -2.93 1.36 -5.23
CA ILE A 33 -3.98 0.84 -4.35
C ILE A 33 -3.40 0.32 -3.02
N CYS A 34 -2.11 -0.06 -3.02
CA CYS A 34 -1.38 -0.47 -1.83
C CYS A 34 -1.39 0.62 -0.75
N GLU A 35 -1.16 1.88 -1.13
CA GLU A 35 -1.16 3.04 -0.22
C GLU A 35 -2.57 3.58 0.03
N GLU A 36 -3.36 3.83 -1.02
CA GLU A 36 -4.68 4.47 -0.90
C GLU A 36 -5.67 3.63 -0.08
N ALA A 37 -5.61 2.29 -0.20
CA ALA A 37 -6.47 1.38 0.56
C ALA A 37 -5.87 0.92 1.90
N LYS A 38 -4.68 1.42 2.29
CA LYS A 38 -3.94 0.98 3.49
C LYS A 38 -3.78 -0.54 3.56
N CYS A 39 -3.35 -1.13 2.44
CA CYS A 39 -3.24 -2.57 2.30
C CYS A 39 -2.30 -3.16 3.38
N PRO A 40 -2.73 -4.20 4.12
CA PRO A 40 -1.90 -4.80 5.17
C PRO A 40 -0.62 -5.47 4.62
N ASN A 41 -0.58 -5.77 3.32
CA ASN A 41 0.53 -6.46 2.66
C ASN A 41 1.55 -5.49 2.01
N ILE A 42 1.38 -4.18 2.18
CA ILE A 42 2.23 -3.18 1.50
C ILE A 42 3.73 -3.38 1.77
N ALA A 43 4.09 -3.78 2.98
CA ALA A 43 5.46 -4.04 3.38
C ALA A 43 6.09 -5.17 2.53
N GLU A 44 5.43 -6.33 2.52
CA GLU A 44 5.87 -7.52 1.77
C GLU A 44 5.91 -7.29 0.26
N CYS A 45 4.85 -6.68 -0.30
CA CYS A 45 4.77 -6.43 -1.73
C CYS A 45 5.87 -5.48 -2.20
N PHE A 46 6.07 -4.35 -1.51
CA PHE A 46 7.08 -3.37 -1.91
C PHE A 46 8.50 -3.90 -1.70
N ASP A 47 8.73 -4.68 -0.64
CA ASP A 47 10.04 -5.30 -0.42
C ASP A 47 10.39 -6.32 -1.53
N SER A 48 9.36 -6.97 -2.07
CA SER A 48 9.44 -7.83 -3.27
C SER A 48 9.47 -7.04 -4.60
N GLY A 49 9.56 -5.71 -4.57
CA GLY A 49 9.57 -4.87 -5.76
C GLY A 49 8.24 -4.81 -6.52
N THR A 50 7.14 -5.20 -5.90
CA THR A 50 5.81 -5.30 -6.51
C THR A 50 4.87 -4.19 -6.03
N ALA A 51 4.19 -3.53 -6.96
CA ALA A 51 3.16 -2.54 -6.67
C ALA A 51 1.99 -2.65 -7.66
N VAL A 52 0.79 -2.26 -7.21
CA VAL A 52 -0.41 -2.18 -8.06
C VAL A 52 -0.81 -0.71 -8.23
N PHE A 53 -0.72 -0.23 -9.46
CA PHE A 53 -0.95 1.17 -9.80
C PHE A 53 -2.43 1.53 -9.84
N LEU A 54 -2.72 2.78 -9.51
CA LEU A 54 -4.01 3.42 -9.69
C LEU A 54 -3.85 4.55 -10.73
N ILE A 55 -4.39 4.35 -11.93
CA ILE A 55 -4.02 5.13 -13.13
C ILE A 55 -4.86 6.40 -13.38
N LEU A 56 -5.93 6.63 -12.62
CA LEU A 56 -6.84 7.78 -12.79
C LEU A 56 -6.88 8.69 -11.54
N GLY A 57 -5.80 8.70 -10.76
CA GLY A 57 -5.73 9.40 -9.47
C GLY A 57 -6.34 8.60 -8.32
N ASP A 58 -6.35 9.20 -7.13
CA ASP A 58 -6.80 8.63 -5.85
C ASP A 58 -8.31 8.78 -5.60
N ILE A 59 -8.99 9.69 -6.29
CA ILE A 59 -10.42 9.93 -6.12
C ILE A 59 -11.25 8.95 -6.94
N CYS A 60 -12.02 8.11 -6.25
CA CYS A 60 -13.06 7.29 -6.86
C CYS A 60 -14.42 8.00 -6.75
N THR A 61 -15.14 8.15 -7.87
CA THR A 61 -16.49 8.76 -7.91
C THR A 61 -17.61 7.82 -7.46
N ARG A 62 -17.27 6.57 -7.14
CA ARG A 62 -18.20 5.55 -6.64
C ARG A 62 -17.97 5.30 -5.14
N ASN A 63 -18.98 4.75 -4.47
CA ASN A 63 -18.93 4.37 -3.06
C ASN A 63 -19.37 2.90 -2.88
N CYS A 64 -18.53 1.97 -3.35
CA CYS A 64 -18.80 0.53 -3.28
C CYS A 64 -18.94 0.07 -1.82
N ARG A 65 -19.93 -0.81 -1.54
CA ARG A 65 -20.19 -1.40 -0.21
C ARG A 65 -20.38 -2.91 -0.34
#